data_AF-A0A139DAP6-F1
#
_entry.id   AF-A0A139DAP6-F1
#
_cell.length_a   1.000
_cell.length_b   1.000
_cell.length_c   1.000
_cell.angle_alpha   90.00
_cell.angle_beta   90.00
_cell.angle_gamma   90.00
#
_symmetry.space_group_name_H-M   'P 1'
#
loop_
_entity.id
_entity.type
_entity.pdbx_description
1 polymer ?
#
loop_
_entity_poly.entity_id
_entity_poly.type
_entity_poly.pdbx_seq_one_letter_code
_entity_poly.pdbx_strand_id
1 'polypeptide(L)'
;RSWPLHHALEKVSEEGHGVVVLLNSAEDSYNLEDRIHEFFDREQASSAKGGSGVYFTVGTGSQILRDIGVGKMRLLSPPVKFSAISGFDLEVVEYVPYSQD
;
A
#
# COMPACT_ATOMS: atom_id res chain seq x y z
N ARG A 1 9.43 -8.96 1.06
CA ARG A 1 9.61 -7.82 0.14
C ARG A 1 8.24 -7.23 -0.17
N SER A 2 8.13 -5.95 -0.53
CA SER A 2 6.88 -5.37 -1.02
C SER A 2 6.55 -5.94 -2.41
N TRP A 3 5.27 -5.93 -2.75
CA TRP A 3 4.79 -6.30 -4.08
C TRP A 3 5.02 -5.14 -5.07
N PRO A 4 5.71 -5.36 -6.20
CA PRO A 4 5.64 -4.42 -7.32
C PRO A 4 4.22 -4.35 -7.89
N LEU A 5 3.78 -3.16 -8.30
CA LEU A 5 2.39 -2.94 -8.76
C LEU A 5 2.00 -3.86 -9.93
N HIS A 6 2.88 -4.03 -10.91
CA HIS A 6 2.59 -4.87 -12.07
C HIS A 6 2.39 -6.33 -11.69
N HIS A 7 3.22 -6.87 -10.78
CA HIS A 7 3.04 -8.23 -10.27
C HIS A 7 1.82 -8.38 -9.37
N ALA A 8 1.44 -7.34 -8.62
CA ALA A 8 0.20 -7.36 -7.83
C ALA A 8 -1.04 -7.43 -8.75
N LEU A 9 -1.05 -6.65 -9.83
CA LEU A 9 -2.12 -6.68 -10.84
C LEU A 9 -2.19 -8.05 -11.54
N GLU A 10 -1.04 -8.59 -11.95
CA GLU A 10 -0.93 -9.93 -12.53
C GLU A 10 -1.50 -11.00 -11.58
N LYS A 11 -1.06 -10.99 -10.31
CA LYS A 11 -1.54 -11.95 -9.31
C LYS A 11 -3.05 -11.86 -9.07
N VAL A 12 -3.59 -10.65 -8.97
CA VAL A 12 -5.05 -10.45 -8.83
C VAL A 12 -5.80 -10.95 -10.06
N SER A 13 -5.25 -10.74 -11.26
CA SER A 13 -5.83 -11.25 -12.50
C SER A 13 -5.83 -12.78 -12.55
N GLU A 14 -4.75 -13.44 -12.11
CA GLU A 14 -4.65 -14.91 -12.06
C GLU A 14 -5.69 -15.55 -11.14
N GLU A 15 -5.98 -14.93 -10.00
CA GLU A 15 -7.02 -15.41 -9.08
C GLU A 15 -8.44 -15.23 -9.64
N GLY A 16 -8.60 -14.43 -10.71
CA GLY A 16 -9.89 -14.13 -11.34
C GLY A 16 -10.82 -13.25 -10.51
N HIS A 17 -10.44 -12.93 -9.27
CA HIS A 17 -11.16 -12.03 -8.38
C HIS A 17 -10.20 -11.31 -7.42
N GLY A 18 -10.40 -10.01 -7.25
CA GLY A 18 -9.64 -9.23 -6.27
C GLY A 18 -9.75 -7.73 -6.52
N VAL A 19 -9.10 -6.96 -5.66
CA VAL A 19 -9.16 -5.50 -5.67
C VAL A 19 -7.75 -4.96 -5.53
N VAL A 20 -7.39 -4.00 -6.39
CA VAL A 20 -6.19 -3.18 -6.24
C VAL A 20 -6.64 -1.75 -6.00
N VAL A 21 -6.28 -1.19 -4.83
CA VAL A 21 -6.59 0.19 -4.48
C VAL A 21 -5.36 1.05 -4.70
N LEU A 22 -5.45 2.00 -5.63
CA LEU A 22 -4.40 2.98 -5.89
C LEU A 22 -4.79 4.31 -5.22
N LEU A 23 -4.06 4.69 -4.17
CA LEU A 23 -4.28 5.96 -3.47
C LEU A 23 -3.24 6.97 -3.96
N ASN A 24 -3.72 8.08 -4.51
CA ASN A 24 -2.86 9.20 -4.86
C ASN A 24 -2.69 10.10 -3.63
N SER A 25 -1.45 10.31 -3.18
CA SER A 25 -1.15 11.31 -2.15
C SER A 25 -0.81 12.62 -2.85
N ALA A 26 -1.47 13.72 -2.49
CA ALA A 26 -1.19 15.03 -3.10
C ALA A 26 0.30 15.42 -3.01
N GLU A 27 1.00 14.95 -1.97
CA GLU A 27 2.45 15.17 -1.80
C GLU A 27 3.33 14.51 -2.87
N ASP A 28 2.85 13.49 -3.58
CA ASP A 28 3.59 12.85 -4.67
C ASP A 28 3.61 13.71 -5.94
N SER A 29 2.67 14.65 -6.07
CA SER A 29 2.50 15.50 -7.26
C SER A 29 3.38 16.75 -7.23
N TYR A 30 3.64 17.30 -6.03
CA TYR A 30 4.28 18.61 -5.87
C TYR A 30 5.80 18.56 -5.64
N ASN A 31 6.38 17.37 -5.46
CA ASN A 31 7.77 17.20 -5.04
C ASN A 31 8.66 16.53 -6.09
N LEU A 32 8.32 16.59 -7.38
CA LEU A 32 9.16 15.96 -8.41
C LEU A 32 10.56 16.57 -8.44
N GLU A 33 10.67 17.89 -8.30
CA GLU A 33 11.94 18.61 -8.23
C GLU A 33 12.77 18.15 -7.01
N ASP A 34 12.16 18.12 -5.82
CA ASP A 34 12.83 17.64 -4.60
C ASP A 34 13.28 16.18 -4.71
N ARG A 35 12.49 15.31 -5.37
CA ARG A 35 12.87 13.91 -5.60
C ARG A 35 14.01 13.77 -6.59
N ILE A 36 14.07 14.63 -7.60
CA ILE A 36 15.21 14.70 -8.53
C ILE A 36 16.46 15.13 -7.75
N HIS A 37 16.36 16.18 -6.93
CA HIS A 37 17.47 16.62 -6.09
C HIS A 37 17.93 15.54 -5.09
N GLU A 38 17.02 14.87 -4.38
CA GLU A 38 17.33 13.77 -3.46
C GLU A 38 17.98 12.56 -4.16
N PHE A 39 17.60 12.28 -5.42
CA PHE A 39 18.21 11.21 -6.20
C PHE A 39 19.68 11.51 -6.56
N PHE A 40 19.98 12.77 -6.87
CA PHE A 40 21.34 13.20 -7.24
C PHE A 40 22.22 13.52 -6.02
N ASP A 41 21.62 13.94 -4.91
CA ASP A 41 22.33 14.38 -3.70
C ASP A 41 22.26 13.29 -2.61
N ARG A 42 23.07 12.23 -2.78
CA ARG A 42 23.06 11.02 -1.93
C ARG A 42 23.44 11.25 -0.46
N GLU A 43 23.92 12.43 -0.08
CA GLU A 43 24.40 12.71 1.29
C GLU A 43 23.32 13.26 2.23
N GLN A 44 22.18 13.74 1.71
CA GLN A 44 21.03 14.13 2.52
C GLN A 44 19.86 13.20 2.28
N ALA A 45 20.01 11.93 2.68
CA ALA A 45 18.84 11.06 2.85
C ALA A 45 17.96 11.69 3.94
N SER A 46 16.88 12.35 3.52
CA SER A 46 15.94 13.00 4.40
C SER A 46 15.30 11.93 5.30
N SER A 47 15.75 11.88 6.54
CA SER A 47 15.25 10.99 7.58
C SER A 47 13.92 11.51 8.12
N ALA A 48 12.91 11.69 7.26
CA ALA A 48 11.59 12.13 7.69
C ALA A 48 10.50 11.85 6.65
N LYS A 49 10.09 10.59 6.50
CA LYS A 49 8.68 10.27 6.17
C LYS A 49 8.08 9.40 7.26
N GLY A 50 8.20 9.91 8.49
CA GLY A 50 7.64 9.29 9.68
C GLY A 50 6.12 9.41 9.71
N GLY A 51 5.44 8.27 9.82
CA GLY A 51 4.11 8.12 10.42
C GLY A 51 2.90 8.57 9.59
N SER A 52 2.88 9.80 9.07
CA SER A 52 1.67 10.45 8.55
C SER A 52 1.07 9.76 7.31
N GLY A 53 1.92 9.41 6.33
CA GLY A 53 1.48 8.78 5.09
C GLY A 53 0.77 7.44 5.31
N VAL A 54 1.29 6.61 6.22
CA VAL A 54 0.72 5.29 6.53
C VAL A 54 -0.70 5.41 7.09
N TYR A 55 -0.99 6.42 7.92
CA TYR A 55 -2.33 6.64 8.47
C TYR A 55 -3.32 7.12 7.40
N PHE A 56 -2.90 7.99 6.47
CA PHE A 56 -3.76 8.46 5.38
C PHE A 56 -4.08 7.33 4.38
N THR A 57 -3.11 6.45 4.12
CA THR A 57 -3.31 5.28 3.24
C THR A 57 -4.26 4.26 3.87
N VAL A 58 -4.20 4.06 5.19
CA VAL A 58 -5.01 3.06 5.89
C VAL A 58 -6.48 3.47 5.98
N GLY A 59 -6.78 4.72 6.36
CA GLY A 59 -8.19 5.15 6.53
C GLY A 59 -8.99 5.11 5.23
N THR A 60 -8.54 5.87 4.23
CA THR A 60 -9.22 5.96 2.92
C THR A 60 -9.25 4.60 2.21
N GLY A 61 -8.14 3.86 2.24
CA GLY A 61 -8.08 2.52 1.65
C GLY A 61 -9.07 1.55 2.30
N SER A 62 -9.21 1.61 3.63
CA SER A 62 -10.16 0.75 4.35
C SER A 62 -11.62 1.08 4.04
N GLN A 63 -11.96 2.36 3.93
CA GLN A 63 -13.32 2.79 3.55
C GLN A 63 -13.69 2.33 2.14
N ILE A 64 -12.80 2.52 1.16
CA ILE A 64 -13.02 2.06 -0.21
C ILE A 64 -13.28 0.55 -0.23
N LEU A 65 -12.46 -0.23 0.46
CA LEU A 65 -12.61 -1.68 0.53
C LEU A 65 -13.96 -2.08 1.15
N ARG A 66 -14.36 -1.42 2.23
CA ARG A 66 -15.66 -1.66 2.87
C ARG A 66 -16.83 -1.32 1.96
N ASP A 67 -16.78 -0.19 1.27
CA ASP A 67 -17.85 0.33 0.41
C ASP A 67 -18.12 -0.60 -0.79
N ILE A 68 -17.08 -1.26 -1.31
CA ILE A 68 -17.21 -2.25 -2.39
C ILE A 68 -17.53 -3.67 -1.86
N GLY A 69 -17.76 -3.82 -0.55
CA GLY A 69 -18.21 -5.06 0.07
C GLY A 69 -17.10 -6.02 0.51
N VAL A 70 -15.83 -5.58 0.55
CA VAL A 70 -14.76 -6.38 1.15
C VAL A 70 -14.92 -6.40 2.67
N GLY A 71 -14.77 -7.58 3.27
CA GLY A 71 -14.74 -7.77 4.72
C GLY A 71 -13.55 -8.60 5.14
N LYS A 72 -13.48 -9.84 4.64
CA LYS A 72 -12.31 -10.73 4.81
C LYS A 72 -11.49 -10.75 3.52
N MET A 73 -10.16 -10.64 3.62
CA MET A 73 -9.28 -10.63 2.45
C MET A 73 -7.93 -11.29 2.71
N ARG A 74 -7.33 -11.81 1.63
CA ARG A 74 -5.91 -12.16 1.57
C ARG A 74 -5.15 -10.94 1.10
N LEU A 75 -4.17 -10.48 1.87
CA LEU A 75 -3.45 -9.24 1.60
C LEU A 75 -2.10 -9.53 0.95
N LEU A 76 -1.87 -8.98 -0.25
CA LEU A 76 -0.57 -9.01 -0.91
C LEU A 76 0.42 -8.08 -0.18
N SER A 77 1.11 -8.62 0.81
CA SER A 77 2.03 -7.88 1.67
C SER A 77 2.97 -8.83 2.41
N PRO A 78 4.20 -8.43 2.78
CA PRO A 78 4.91 -9.11 3.85
C PRO A 78 4.05 -9.13 5.14
N PRO A 79 4.32 -10.03 6.10
CA PRO A 79 3.59 -10.04 7.37
C PRO A 79 3.81 -8.70 8.10
N VAL A 80 2.73 -7.94 8.31
CA VAL A 80 2.77 -6.67 9.04
C VAL A 80 1.71 -6.71 10.13
N LYS A 81 2.04 -6.25 11.33
CA LYS A 81 1.04 -6.09 12.40
C LYS A 81 0.21 -4.85 12.11
N PHE A 82 -0.93 -5.01 11.44
CA PHE A 82 -1.91 -3.94 11.25
C PHE A 82 -3.05 -4.07 12.27
N SER A 83 -3.02 -3.22 13.29
CA SER A 83 -4.10 -3.12 14.30
C SER A 83 -5.17 -2.07 13.95
N ALA A 84 -4.99 -1.28 12.88
CA ALA A 84 -5.83 -0.13 12.55
C ALA A 84 -7.04 -0.43 11.63
N ILE A 85 -7.06 -1.59 10.94
CA ILE A 85 -8.11 -1.92 9.96
C ILE A 85 -9.34 -2.57 10.59
N SER A 86 -9.23 -3.09 11.82
CA SER A 86 -10.35 -3.71 12.55
C SER A 86 -11.48 -2.74 12.85
N GLY A 87 -11.20 -1.43 12.91
CA GLY A 87 -12.22 -0.38 13.06
C GLY A 87 -13.06 -0.12 11.80
N PHE A 88 -12.75 -0.78 10.68
CA PHE A 88 -13.45 -0.63 9.39
C PHE A 88 -14.20 -1.90 8.97
N ASP A 89 -14.43 -2.84 9.91
CA ASP A 89 -14.98 -4.17 9.62
C ASP A 89 -14.15 -4.97 8.60
N LEU A 90 -12.84 -4.74 8.56
CA LEU A 90 -11.90 -5.46 7.70
C LEU A 90 -11.05 -6.46 8.51
N GLU A 91 -10.86 -7.64 7.93
CA GLU A 91 -10.07 -8.74 8.50
C GLU A 91 -9.12 -9.30 7.45
N VAL A 92 -7.81 -9.27 7.75
CA VAL A 92 -6.81 -9.97 6.95
C VAL A 92 -6.74 -11.41 7.43
N VAL A 93 -7.20 -12.34 6.59
CA VAL A 93 -7.19 -13.78 6.89
C VAL A 93 -5.88 -14.45 6.50
N GLU A 94 -5.11 -13.82 5.60
CA GLU A 94 -3.83 -14.33 5.11
C GLU A 94 -2.97 -13.18 4.60
N TYR A 95 -1.66 -13.25 4.86
CA TYR A 95 -0.67 -12.41 4.19
C TYR A 95 0.04 -13.23 3.11
N VAL A 96 -0.05 -12.79 1.87
CA VAL A 96 0.62 -13.43 0.73
C VAL A 96 1.90 -12.66 0.45
N PRO A 97 3.08 -13.17 0.85
CA PRO A 97 4.34 -12.50 0.59
C PRO A 97 4.69 -12.58 -0.89
N TYR A 98 5.40 -11.57 -1.39
CA TYR A 98 5.99 -11.64 -2.73
C TYR A 98 7.20 -12.58 -2.72
N SER A 99 7.10 -13.69 -3.45
CA SER A 99 8.20 -14.57 -3.83
C SER A 99 8.55 -14.33 -5.29
N GLN A 100 9.81 -14.02 -5.55
CA GLN A 100 10.34 -13.96 -6.90
C GLN A 100 11.00 -15.31 -7.16
N ASP A 101 10.52 -16.05 -8.15
CA ASP A 101 11.32 -17.11 -8.77
C ASP A 101 12.41 -16.49 -9.65
#